data_AF-A0A2H3DTR0-F1
#
_entry.id   AF-A0A2H3DTR0-F1
#
_cell.length_a   1.000
_cell.length_b   1.000
_cell.length_c   1.000
_cell.angle_alpha   90.00
_cell.angle_beta   90.00
_cell.angle_gamma   90.00
#
_symmetry.space_group_name_H-M   'P 1'
#
loop_
_entity.id
_entity.type
_entity.pdbx_description
1 polymer ?
#
loop_
_entity_poly.entity_id
_entity_poly.type
_entity_poly.pdbx_seq_one_letter_code
_entity_poly.pdbx_strand_id
1 'polypeptide(L)'
;WIVKVRRKEGIRCIDVFEAVYSCFKTTLTPDEELRYQDYLKTDWCVTAFKFRCAKSPGITYVNERQGKRRVDLLGERTFFGGLT
;
A
#
# COMPACT_ATOMS: atom_id res chain seq x y z
N TRP A 1 -6.09 4.33 7.90
CA TRP A 1 -5.07 5.39 8.05
C TRP A 1 -5.67 6.73 7.68
N ILE A 2 -5.40 7.78 8.46
CA ILE A 2 -5.88 9.14 8.15
C ILE A 2 -4.76 9.86 7.37
N VAL A 3 -5.00 10.16 6.10
CA VAL A 3 -4.08 10.96 5.26
C VAL A 3 -4.41 12.43 5.46
N LYS A 4 -3.43 13.22 5.90
CA LYS A 4 -3.58 14.67 6.10
C LYS A 4 -2.62 15.39 5.17
N VAL A 5 -3.14 16.27 4.31
CA VAL A 5 -2.36 17.09 3.37
C VAL A 5 -2.48 18.54 3.78
N ARG A 6 -1.35 19.25 3.81
CA ARG A 6 -1.29 20.67 4.13
C ARG A 6 -0.33 21.36 3.17
N ARG A 7 -0.77 22.48 2.61
CA ARG A 7 0.05 23.33 1.76
C ARG A 7 -0.39 24.77 1.89
N LYS A 8 0.58 25.70 2.02
CA LYS A 8 0.31 27.12 2.29
C LYS A 8 -0.30 27.82 1.07
N GLU A 9 0.09 27.42 -0.14
CA GLU A 9 -0.32 28.05 -1.39
C GLU A 9 -1.64 27.46 -1.96
N GLY A 10 -2.32 26.61 -1.20
CA GLY A 10 -3.47 25.82 -1.66
C GLY A 10 -3.08 24.39 -2.07
N ILE A 11 -4.01 23.45 -1.88
CA ILE A 11 -3.77 22.03 -2.15
C ILE A 11 -3.97 21.75 -3.64
N ARG A 12 -2.97 21.15 -4.30
CA ARG A 12 -3.12 20.60 -5.66
C ARG A 12 -3.56 19.14 -5.62
N CYS A 13 -4.13 18.65 -6.72
CA CYS A 13 -4.43 17.23 -6.89
C CYS A 13 -3.20 16.34 -6.68
N ILE A 14 -2.04 16.72 -7.21
CA ILE A 14 -0.79 15.95 -7.03
C ILE A 14 -0.40 15.80 -5.56
N ASP A 15 -0.65 16.82 -4.73
CA ASP A 15 -0.31 16.79 -3.31
C ASP A 15 -1.20 15.75 -2.58
N VAL A 16 -2.45 15.57 -3.04
CA VAL A 16 -3.36 14.54 -2.53
C VAL A 16 -2.92 13.15 -2.98
N PHE A 17 -2.66 12.96 -4.28
CA PHE A 17 -2.23 11.66 -4.81
C PHE A 17 -0.91 11.19 -4.19
N GLU A 18 0.06 12.09 -4.03
CA GLU A 18 1.34 11.77 -3.41
C GLU A 18 1.17 11.40 -1.94
N ALA A 19 0.29 12.08 -1.20
CA ALA A 19 0.04 11.76 0.20
C ALA A 19 -0.66 10.41 0.36
N VAL A 20 -1.64 10.09 -0.49
CA VAL A 20 -2.29 8.78 -0.51
C VAL A 20 -1.27 7.71 -0.86
N TYR A 21 -0.52 7.88 -1.95
CA TYR A 21 0.53 6.95 -2.36
C TYR A 21 1.56 6.73 -1.24
N SER A 22 2.04 7.80 -0.62
CA SER A 22 3.02 7.73 0.47
C SER A 22 2.47 7.06 1.73
N CYS A 23 1.18 7.19 2.00
CA CYS A 23 0.55 6.48 3.11
C CYS A 23 0.51 4.97 2.88
N PHE A 24 0.15 4.54 1.66
CA PHE A 24 -0.10 3.13 1.34
C PHE A 24 1.12 2.37 0.81
N LYS A 25 2.16 3.06 0.32
CA LYS A 25 3.46 2.45 -0.04
C LYS A 25 4.28 1.98 1.17
N THR A 26 3.90 2.39 2.38
CA THR A 26 4.63 2.08 3.61
C THR A 26 4.42 0.61 4.00
N THR A 27 5.52 -0.07 4.34
CA THR A 27 5.51 -1.39 4.99
C THR A 27 4.77 -1.29 6.32
N LEU A 28 4.03 -2.34 6.66
CA LEU A 28 3.31 -2.40 7.93
C LEU A 28 4.28 -2.34 9.10
N THR A 29 3.93 -1.57 10.12
CA THR A 29 4.68 -1.59 11.38
C THR A 29 4.33 -2.86 12.16
N PRO A 30 5.17 -3.30 13.13
CA PRO A 30 4.86 -4.48 13.95
C PRO A 30 3.48 -4.40 14.65
N ASP A 31 3.09 -3.22 15.12
CA ASP A 31 1.76 -2.99 15.71
C ASP A 31 0.63 -3.15 14.70
N GLU A 32 0.85 -2.72 13.46
CA GLU A 32 -0.11 -2.87 12.37
C GLU A 32 -0.21 -4.34 11.93
N GLU A 33 0.91 -5.05 11.86
CA GLU A 33 0.92 -6.49 11.57
C GLU A 33 0.14 -7.28 12.62
N LEU A 34 0.33 -6.95 13.90
CA LEU A 34 -0.43 -7.56 14.99
C LEU A 34 -1.93 -7.21 14.89
N ARG A 35 -2.26 -5.94 14.67
CA ARG A 35 -3.64 -5.46 14.58
C ARG A 35 -4.41 -6.08 13.40
N TYR A 36 -3.73 -6.31 12.29
CA TYR A 36 -4.33 -6.81 11.05
C TYR A 36 -3.95 -8.26 10.73
N GLN A 37 -3.43 -9.02 11.71
CA GLN A 37 -2.89 -10.36 11.50
C GLN A 37 -3.84 -11.32 10.76
N ASP A 38 -5.14 -11.23 11.03
CA ASP A 38 -6.14 -12.10 10.41
C ASP A 38 -6.36 -11.71 8.93
N TYR A 39 -6.35 -10.41 8.63
CA TYR A 39 -6.44 -9.89 7.27
C TYR A 39 -5.20 -10.24 6.45
N LEU A 40 -4.01 -10.22 7.04
CA LEU A 40 -2.75 -10.54 6.36
C LEU A 40 -2.66 -11.98 5.88
N LYS A 41 -3.43 -12.90 6.50
CA LYS A 41 -3.49 -14.32 6.16
C LYS A 41 -4.53 -14.64 5.09
N THR A 42 -5.39 -13.69 4.74
CA THR A 42 -6.42 -13.91 3.72
C THR A 42 -5.80 -14.08 2.33
N ASP A 43 -6.44 -14.92 1.51
CA ASP A 43 -5.96 -15.22 0.16
C ASP A 43 -5.85 -13.97 -0.71
N TRP A 44 -6.78 -13.02 -0.57
CA TRP A 44 -6.78 -11.79 -1.34
C TRP A 44 -5.62 -10.87 -0.96
N CYS A 45 -5.23 -10.79 0.33
CA CYS A 45 -4.09 -9.98 0.76
C CYS A 45 -2.77 -10.61 0.29
N VAL A 46 -2.67 -11.94 0.41
CA VAL A 46 -1.50 -12.69 -0.09
C VAL A 46 -1.35 -12.54 -1.60
N THR A 47 -2.46 -12.62 -2.34
CA THR A 47 -2.48 -12.45 -3.80
C THR A 47 -2.07 -11.04 -4.20
N ALA A 48 -2.64 -10.01 -3.57
CA ALA A 48 -2.27 -8.62 -3.83
C ALA A 48 -0.79 -8.33 -3.55
N PHE A 49 -0.26 -8.86 -2.44
CA PHE A 49 1.16 -8.76 -2.11
C PHE A 49 2.06 -9.37 -3.20
N LYS A 50 1.77 -10.61 -3.63
CA LYS A 50 2.53 -11.28 -4.69
C LYS A 50 2.43 -10.54 -6.02
N PHE A 51 1.23 -10.12 -6.40
CA PHE A 51 0.98 -9.38 -7.62
C PHE A 51 1.76 -8.05 -7.65
N ARG A 52 1.77 -7.30 -6.54
CA ARG A 52 2.59 -6.09 -6.39
C ARG A 52 4.08 -6.40 -6.56
N CYS A 53 4.58 -7.45 -5.91
CA CYS A 53 6.01 -7.79 -5.99
C CYS A 53 6.41 -8.23 -7.41
N ALA A 54 5.52 -8.91 -8.13
CA ALA A 54 5.72 -9.34 -9.52
C ALA A 54 5.69 -8.17 -10.53
N LYS A 55 4.96 -7.09 -10.24
CA LYS A 55 4.91 -5.89 -11.10
C LYS A 55 6.25 -5.18 -11.27
N SER A 56 7.25 -5.46 -10.42
CA SER A 56 8.60 -4.90 -10.54
C SER A 56 9.59 -6.00 -10.95
N PRO A 57 9.65 -6.35 -12.27
CA PRO A 57 10.52 -7.42 -12.74
C PRO A 57 11.99 -7.12 -12.40
N GLY A 58 12.72 -8.14 -11.95
CA GLY A 58 14.13 -8.02 -11.54
C GLY A 58 14.35 -7.67 -10.07
N ILE A 59 13.33 -7.21 -9.33
CA ILE A 59 13.43 -6.89 -7.89
C ILE A 59 12.36 -7.56 -7.02
N THR A 60 11.66 -8.56 -7.56
CA THR A 60 10.58 -9.28 -6.86
C THR A 60 11.04 -9.81 -5.50
N TYR A 61 12.17 -10.52 -5.44
CA TYR A 61 12.73 -11.07 -4.19
C TYR A 61 13.01 -9.98 -3.13
N VAL A 62 13.51 -8.81 -3.57
CA VAL A 62 13.79 -7.69 -2.66
C VAL A 62 12.48 -7.14 -2.09
N ASN A 63 11.46 -6.97 -2.92
CA ASN A 63 10.14 -6.51 -2.49
C ASN A 63 9.45 -7.50 -1.54
N GLU A 64 9.63 -8.80 -1.76
CA GLU A 64 9.08 -9.83 -0.87
C GLU A 64 9.75 -9.78 0.51
N ARG A 65 11.08 -9.61 0.54
CA ARG A 65 11.85 -9.50 1.79
C ARG A 65 11.52 -8.24 2.59
N GLN A 66 11.11 -7.16 1.93
CA GLN A 66 10.64 -5.93 2.60
C GLN A 66 9.29 -6.10 3.31
N GLY A 67 8.54 -7.17 3.01
CA GLY A 67 7.29 -7.47 3.66
C GLY A 67 6.06 -6.80 3.04
N LYS A 68 4.92 -6.99 3.71
CA LYS A 68 3.61 -6.49 3.27
C LYS A 68 3.49 -5.00 3.55
N ARG A 69 2.90 -4.28 2.60
CA ARG A 69 2.60 -2.85 2.68
C ARG A 69 1.13 -2.65 2.97
N ARG A 70 0.78 -1.46 3.47
CA ARG A 70 -0.63 -1.10 3.74
C ARG A 70 -1.52 -1.23 2.52
N VAL A 71 -0.99 -1.02 1.32
CA VAL A 71 -1.72 -1.25 0.05
C VAL A 71 -2.16 -2.71 -0.13
N ASP A 72 -1.38 -3.68 0.37
CA ASP A 72 -1.67 -5.11 0.20
C ASP A 72 -2.90 -5.53 1.03
N LEU A 73 -3.18 -4.82 2.13
CA LEU A 73 -4.39 -5.00 2.96
C LEU A 73 -5.68 -4.50 2.32
N LEU A 74 -5.59 -3.83 1.16
CA LEU A 74 -6.76 -3.39 0.41
C LEU A 74 -7.18 -4.44 -0.63
N GLY A 75 -6.28 -5.38 -0.96
CA GLY A 75 -6.51 -6.37 -2.00
C GLY A 75 -6.69 -5.73 -3.38
N GLU A 76 -7.66 -6.24 -4.13
CA GLU A 76 -8.06 -5.72 -5.45
C GLU A 76 -8.94 -4.46 -5.36
N ARG A 77 -9.34 -4.04 -4.16
CA ARG A 77 -10.12 -2.83 -3.93
C ARG A 77 -9.18 -1.62 -4.00
N THR A 78 -8.67 -1.37 -5.20
CA THR A 78 -7.81 -0.21 -5.47
C THR A 78 -8.59 1.09 -5.27
N PHE A 79 -8.01 2.03 -4.54
CA PHE A 79 -8.64 3.32 -4.20
C PHE A 79 -9.07 4.17 -5.41
N PHE A 80 -8.60 3.84 -6.62
CA PHE A 80 -8.89 4.56 -7.87
C PHE A 80 -9.35 3.63 -9.02
N GLY A 81 -10.01 2.51 -8.70
CA GLY A 81 -10.66 1.69 -9.73
C GLY A 81 -9.73 1.15 -10.82
N GLY A 82 -8.49 0.80 -10.47
CA GLY A 82 -7.54 0.20 -11.41
C GLY A 82 -6.81 1.16 -12.35
N LEU A 83 -6.80 2.48 -12.08
CA LEU A 83 -5.88 3.40 -12.76
C LEU A 83 -4.44 3.08 -12.34
N THR A 84 -3.83 2.16 -13.10
CA THR A 84 -2.38 1.92 -13.19
C THR A 84 -1.72 2.91 -14.12
#